data_AF-A0A0C9RE73-F1
#
_entry.id   AF-A0A0C9RE73-F1
#
_cell.length_a   1.000
_cell.length_b   1.000
_cell.length_c   1.000
_cell.angle_alpha   90.00
_cell.angle_beta   90.00
_cell.angle_gamma   90.00
#
_symmetry.space_group_name_H-M   'P 1'
#
loop_
_entity.id
_entity.type
_entity.pdbx_description
1 polymer ?
#
loop_
_entity_poly.entity_id
_entity_poly.type
_entity_poly.pdbx_seq_one_letter_code
_entity_poly.pdbx_strand_id
1 'polypeptide(L)'
;MPYHGKLRQLGKACIAHCNSGFIRARRGTTAGVEGARCFSTSKSNDMRFVQFVNKNGGPQHLGVQLKDGGDIIAISSIDSRIPNNLRKFLEGGEVLAQKARRIIAEGRSVIAEADVNFLAPINRMD
;
A
#
# COMPACT_ATOMS: atom_id res chain seq x y z
N MET A 1 46.18 44.29 16.73
CA MET A 1 45.06 43.89 15.86
C MET A 1 44.60 42.49 16.26
N PRO A 2 43.39 42.28 16.79
CA PRO A 2 42.92 40.95 17.17
C PRO A 2 41.96 40.37 16.10
N TYR A 3 42.29 39.20 15.57
CA TYR A 3 41.43 38.45 14.65
C TYR A 3 40.37 37.68 15.45
N HIS A 4 39.10 38.08 15.31
CA HIS A 4 37.95 37.35 15.83
C HIS A 4 37.40 36.40 14.75
N GLY A 5 37.76 35.11 14.82
CA GLY A 5 37.18 34.06 13.98
C GLY A 5 35.83 33.58 14.56
N LYS A 6 34.72 33.85 13.87
CA LYS A 6 33.41 33.24 14.16
C LYS A 6 33.23 31.97 13.34
N LEU A 7 33.24 30.81 13.99
CA LEU A 7 32.76 29.55 13.41
C LEU A 7 31.24 29.58 13.32
N ARG A 8 30.70 29.64 12.11
CA ARG A 8 29.28 29.42 11.83
C ARG A 8 29.00 27.92 11.86
N GLN A 9 28.36 27.43 12.92
CA GLN A 9 27.76 26.10 12.91
C GLN A 9 26.49 26.14 12.04
N LEU A 10 26.56 25.63 10.82
CA LEU A 10 25.39 25.27 10.04
C LEU A 10 24.89 23.92 10.52
N GLY A 11 24.07 23.92 11.59
CA GLY A 11 23.24 22.78 11.93
C GLY A 11 22.18 22.61 10.85
N LYS A 12 22.38 21.68 9.92
CA LYS A 12 21.32 21.20 9.03
C LYS A 12 20.37 20.35 9.84
N ALA A 13 19.35 20.98 10.45
CA ALA A 13 18.18 20.25 10.92
C ALA A 13 17.33 19.89 9.69
N CYS A 14 17.41 18.63 9.25
CA CYS A 14 16.42 18.08 8.34
C CYS A 14 15.11 17.97 9.12
N ILE A 15 14.20 18.91 8.91
CA ILE A 15 12.81 18.79 9.35
C ILE A 15 12.18 17.71 8.47
N ALA A 16 12.16 16.48 8.97
CA ALA A 16 11.29 15.45 8.43
C ALA A 16 9.85 15.90 8.67
N HIS A 17 9.24 16.46 7.62
CA HIS A 17 7.82 16.76 7.57
C HIS A 17 7.06 15.41 7.55
N CYS A 18 6.84 14.84 8.73
CA CYS A 18 5.78 13.87 8.91
C CYS A 18 4.49 14.69 8.91
N ASN A 19 3.63 14.53 7.91
CA ASN A 19 2.28 15.08 7.93
C ASN A 19 1.52 14.42 9.09
N SER A 20 1.63 14.98 10.29
CA SER A 20 0.67 14.75 11.36
C SER A 20 -0.62 15.40 10.89
N GLY A 21 -1.51 14.59 10.30
CA GLY A 21 -2.92 14.91 10.17
C GLY A 21 -3.45 15.22 11.55
N PHE A 22 -3.50 16.51 11.84
CA PHE A 22 -3.88 17.10 13.11
C PHE A 22 -5.40 16.92 13.28
N ILE A 23 -5.85 15.84 13.92
CA ILE A 23 -7.20 15.86 14.50
C ILE A 23 -7.11 16.71 15.77
N ARG A 24 -7.47 17.98 15.59
CA ARG A 24 -7.67 18.95 16.67
C ARG A 24 -8.84 18.47 17.53
N ALA A 25 -8.56 17.72 18.59
CA ALA A 25 -9.54 17.44 19.63
C ALA A 25 -9.89 18.74 20.36
N ARG A 26 -10.91 19.45 19.88
CA ARG A 26 -11.62 20.44 20.69
C ARG A 26 -12.34 19.66 21.78
N ARG A 27 -11.95 19.92 23.04
CA ARG A 27 -12.71 19.51 24.22
C ARG A 27 -14.07 20.20 24.14
N GLY A 28 -15.10 19.41 23.88
CA GLY A 28 -16.50 19.79 23.83
C GLY A 28 -17.32 18.52 24.08
N THR A 29 -18.23 18.64 25.04
CA THR A 29 -19.00 17.61 25.71
C THR A 29 -19.92 16.80 24.77
N THR A 30 -20.19 15.55 25.18
CA THR A 30 -21.35 14.69 24.86
C THR A 30 -21.64 14.32 23.39
N ALA A 31 -21.36 13.06 23.03
CA ALA A 31 -22.33 12.11 22.44
C ALA A 31 -21.60 10.89 21.84
N GLY A 32 -22.10 9.68 22.11
CA GLY A 32 -21.93 8.50 21.26
C GLY A 32 -20.55 7.85 21.22
N VAL A 33 -20.40 6.73 21.94
CA VAL A 33 -19.39 5.73 21.58
C VAL A 33 -19.86 5.07 20.28
N GLU A 34 -19.45 5.60 19.13
CA GLU A 34 -19.64 4.93 17.84
C GLU A 34 -18.29 4.44 17.30
N GLY A 35 -18.04 3.14 17.50
CA GLY A 35 -17.38 2.33 16.49
C GLY A 35 -15.85 2.42 16.34
N ALA A 36 -15.08 2.53 17.42
CA ALA A 36 -13.63 2.27 17.31
C ALA A 36 -13.38 0.76 17.14
N ARG A 37 -13.34 0.28 15.90
CA ARG A 37 -12.89 -1.09 15.55
C ARG A 37 -11.79 -1.03 14.50
N CYS A 38 -10.61 -0.58 14.91
CA CYS A 38 -9.40 -0.62 14.09
C CYS A 38 -8.49 -1.74 14.60
N PHE A 39 -8.80 -3.00 14.25
CA PHE A 39 -7.90 -4.10 14.59
C PHE A 39 -6.73 -4.18 13.62
N SER A 40 -5.72 -3.37 13.90
CA SER A 40 -4.30 -3.68 13.68
C SER A 40 -3.46 -2.76 14.57
N THR A 41 -2.65 -3.31 15.48
CA THR A 41 -1.69 -2.54 16.30
C THR A 41 -0.35 -2.34 15.60
N SER A 42 -0.18 -2.90 14.40
CA SER A 42 1.02 -2.75 13.59
C SER A 42 0.94 -1.51 12.69
N LYS A 43 2.12 -1.02 12.26
CA LYS A 43 2.22 0.09 11.29
C LYS A 43 1.43 -0.27 10.03
N SER A 44 0.78 0.73 9.41
CA SER A 44 0.10 0.56 8.13
C SER A 44 1.07 -0.06 7.13
N ASN A 45 0.71 -1.20 6.53
CA ASN A 45 1.51 -1.78 5.47
C ASN A 45 1.32 -0.93 4.21
N ASP A 46 2.43 -0.54 3.58
CA ASP A 46 2.46 0.25 2.35
C ASP A 46 1.98 -0.55 1.11
N MET A 47 1.45 -1.76 1.27
CA MET A 47 1.05 -2.62 0.16
C MET A 47 -0.11 -3.55 0.53
N ARG A 48 -1.15 -3.61 -0.32
CA ARG A 48 -2.26 -4.57 -0.22
C ARG A 48 -2.39 -5.41 -1.47
N PHE A 49 -2.74 -6.68 -1.31
CA PHE A 49 -3.09 -7.56 -2.43
C PHE A 49 -4.57 -7.41 -2.77
N VAL A 50 -4.87 -7.30 -4.05
CA VAL A 50 -6.24 -7.15 -4.57
C VAL A 50 -6.49 -8.15 -5.67
N GLN A 51 -7.68 -8.75 -5.66
CA GLN A 51 -8.19 -9.53 -6.77
C GLN A 51 -9.13 -8.64 -7.58
N PHE A 52 -9.02 -8.67 -8.89
CA PHE A 52 -9.86 -7.85 -9.74
C PHE A 52 -10.12 -8.50 -11.10
N VAL A 53 -11.16 -7.99 -11.77
CA VAL A 53 -11.44 -8.25 -13.19
C VAL A 53 -11.42 -6.91 -13.90
N ASN A 54 -10.89 -6.88 -15.12
CA ASN A 54 -10.92 -5.66 -15.92
C ASN A 54 -12.37 -5.37 -16.37
N LYS A 55 -12.79 -4.10 -16.39
CA LYS A 55 -14.10 -3.70 -16.92
C LYS A 55 -14.29 -4.08 -18.38
N ASN A 56 -13.20 -4.20 -19.12
CA ASN A 56 -13.20 -4.67 -20.51
C ASN A 56 -13.55 -6.17 -20.64
N GLY A 57 -13.83 -6.85 -19.51
CA GLY A 57 -13.98 -8.29 -19.44
C GLY A 57 -12.62 -8.98 -19.44
N GLY A 58 -12.60 -10.23 -18.96
CA GLY A 58 -11.40 -11.04 -18.94
C GLY A 58 -11.34 -12.01 -17.77
N PRO A 59 -10.25 -12.79 -17.68
CA PRO A 59 -10.00 -13.62 -16.53
C PRO A 59 -9.76 -12.76 -15.28
N GLN A 60 -9.92 -13.39 -14.13
CA GLN A 60 -9.50 -12.80 -12.87
C GLN A 60 -7.98 -12.57 -12.87
N HIS A 61 -7.57 -11.45 -12.29
CA HIS A 61 -6.18 -11.08 -12.10
C HIS A 61 -5.86 -10.83 -10.63
N LEU A 62 -4.59 -11.06 -10.30
CA LEU A 62 -4.01 -10.72 -9.00
C LEU A 62 -3.14 -9.48 -9.16
N GLY A 63 -3.42 -8.47 -8.35
CA GLY A 63 -2.66 -7.22 -8.31
C GLY A 63 -2.22 -6.83 -6.92
N VAL A 64 -1.32 -5.83 -6.88
CA VAL A 64 -0.91 -5.15 -5.66
C VAL A 64 -1.14 -3.67 -5.79
N GLN A 65 -1.60 -3.07 -4.70
CA GLN A 65 -1.85 -1.65 -4.61
C GLN A 65 -0.99 -1.06 -3.48
N LEU A 66 -0.20 -0.05 -3.82
CA LEU A 66 0.78 0.59 -2.92
C LEU A 66 0.13 1.64 -2.01
N LYS A 67 -0.98 2.22 -2.44
CA LYS A 67 -1.72 3.23 -1.68
C LYS A 67 -3.20 2.96 -1.84
N ASP A 68 -3.95 3.08 -0.76
CA ASP A 68 -5.40 2.96 -0.83
C ASP A 68 -5.97 4.00 -1.81
N GLY A 69 -6.74 3.55 -2.81
CA GLY A 69 -7.26 4.45 -3.85
C GLY A 69 -6.27 4.77 -4.98
N GLY A 70 -5.05 4.21 -4.93
CA GLY A 70 -4.00 4.43 -5.92
C GLY A 70 -3.96 3.37 -7.02
N ASP A 71 -2.93 3.45 -7.85
CA ASP A 71 -2.79 2.54 -8.98
C ASP A 71 -2.51 1.08 -8.55
N ILE A 72 -2.94 0.16 -9.41
CA ILE A 72 -2.85 -1.28 -9.19
C ILE A 72 -1.82 -1.85 -10.16
N ILE A 73 -0.86 -2.59 -9.62
CA ILE A 73 0.14 -3.31 -10.40
C ILE A 73 -0.38 -4.72 -10.65
N ALA A 74 -0.64 -5.07 -11.91
CA ALA A 74 -1.20 -6.37 -12.30
C ALA A 74 -0.11 -7.44 -12.39
N ILE A 75 0.21 -8.07 -11.25
CA ILE A 75 1.30 -9.06 -11.13
C ILE A 75 1.04 -10.28 -12.02
N SER A 76 -0.18 -10.81 -12.04
CA SER A 76 -0.52 -12.00 -12.85
C SER A 76 -0.41 -11.75 -14.36
N SER A 77 -0.47 -10.49 -14.80
CA SER A 77 -0.34 -10.16 -16.22
C SER A 77 1.11 -10.13 -16.71
N ILE A 78 2.08 -10.08 -15.78
CA ILE A 78 3.51 -9.91 -16.09
C ILE A 78 4.21 -11.26 -16.11
N ASP A 79 3.93 -12.12 -15.14
CA ASP A 79 4.49 -13.46 -15.05
C ASP A 79 3.37 -14.49 -14.95
N SER A 80 3.22 -15.30 -16.00
CA SER A 80 2.23 -16.39 -16.07
C SER A 80 2.48 -17.51 -15.06
N ARG A 81 3.65 -17.55 -14.42
CA ARG A 81 3.95 -18.48 -13.31
C ARG A 81 3.26 -18.08 -12.02
N ILE A 82 2.84 -16.82 -11.90
CA ILE A 82 2.15 -16.31 -10.71
C ILE A 82 0.66 -16.62 -10.86
N PRO A 83 0.04 -17.31 -9.89
CA PRO A 83 -1.36 -17.67 -9.98
C PRO A 83 -2.25 -16.42 -9.88
N ASN A 84 -3.40 -16.48 -10.56
CA ASN A 84 -4.40 -15.41 -10.55
C ASN A 84 -5.23 -15.33 -9.25
N ASN A 85 -5.11 -16.35 -8.40
CA ASN A 85 -5.82 -16.46 -7.13
C ASN A 85 -4.89 -16.13 -5.96
N LEU A 86 -5.33 -15.26 -5.06
CA LEU A 86 -4.56 -14.90 -3.86
C LEU A 86 -4.26 -16.13 -2.99
N ARG A 87 -5.19 -17.08 -2.88
CA ARG A 87 -4.97 -18.30 -2.10
C ARG A 87 -3.75 -19.09 -2.60
N LYS A 88 -3.71 -19.42 -3.88
CA LYS A 88 -2.57 -20.14 -4.48
C LYS A 88 -1.27 -19.36 -4.38
N PHE A 89 -1.36 -18.03 -4.42
CA PHE A 89 -0.21 -17.16 -4.21
C PHE A 89 0.33 -17.28 -2.78
N LEU A 90 -0.56 -17.30 -1.78
CA LEU A 90 -0.19 -17.50 -0.38
C LEU A 90 0.35 -18.92 -0.12
N GLU A 91 -0.22 -19.94 -0.76
CA GLU A 91 0.26 -21.34 -0.71
C GLU A 91 1.70 -21.47 -1.24
N GLY A 92 2.06 -20.71 -2.28
CA GLY A 92 3.43 -20.69 -2.80
C GLY A 92 4.44 -19.93 -1.93
N GLY A 93 3.99 -19.30 -0.85
CA GLY A 93 4.82 -18.73 0.20
C GLY A 93 5.83 -17.68 -0.30
N GLU A 94 7.03 -17.73 0.27
CA GLU A 94 8.03 -16.67 0.11
C GLU A 94 8.61 -16.56 -1.30
N VAL A 95 8.67 -17.67 -2.04
CA VAL A 95 9.20 -17.68 -3.42
C VAL A 95 8.34 -16.82 -4.35
N LEU A 96 7.01 -16.96 -4.24
CA LEU A 96 6.08 -16.13 -5.02
C LEU A 96 6.05 -14.69 -4.51
N ALA A 97 6.13 -14.49 -3.19
CA ALA A 97 6.19 -13.16 -2.60
C ALA A 97 7.43 -12.38 -3.05
N GLN A 98 8.61 -13.00 -3.14
CA GLN A 98 9.83 -12.35 -3.59
C GLN A 98 9.74 -11.94 -5.07
N LYS A 99 9.13 -12.78 -5.92
CA LYS A 99 8.85 -12.44 -7.32
C LYS A 99 7.89 -11.25 -7.43
N ALA A 100 6.81 -11.25 -6.65
CA ALA A 100 5.88 -10.13 -6.61
C ALA A 100 6.60 -8.83 -6.21
N ARG A 101 7.44 -8.84 -5.17
CA ARG A 101 8.24 -7.66 -4.77
C ARG A 101 9.14 -7.16 -5.89
N ARG A 102 9.79 -8.07 -6.62
CA ARG A 102 10.63 -7.71 -7.77
C ARG A 102 9.81 -7.03 -8.87
N ILE A 103 8.65 -7.58 -9.20
CA ILE A 103 7.74 -7.01 -10.19
C ILE A 103 7.23 -5.63 -9.75
N ILE A 104 6.91 -5.45 -8.47
CA ILE A 104 6.50 -4.16 -7.90
C ILE A 104 7.64 -3.14 -8.02
N ALA A 105 8.88 -3.52 -7.74
CA ALA A 105 10.04 -2.65 -7.91
C ALA A 105 10.28 -2.28 -9.38
N GLU A 106 9.93 -3.16 -10.33
CA GLU A 106 9.98 -2.86 -11.77
C GLU A 106 8.86 -1.92 -12.23
N GLY A 107 7.75 -1.82 -11.48
CA GLY A 107 6.66 -0.86 -11.75
C GLY A 107 5.94 -1.08 -13.08
N ARG A 108 5.90 -2.32 -13.59
CA ARG A 108 5.30 -2.65 -14.89
C ARG A 108 3.81 -2.97 -14.75
N SER A 109 3.04 -2.82 -15.83
CA SER A 109 1.60 -3.15 -15.89
C SER A 109 0.75 -2.46 -14.80
N VAL A 110 0.79 -1.13 -14.83
CA VAL A 110 0.01 -0.27 -13.92
C VAL A 110 -1.38 -0.04 -14.52
N ILE A 111 -2.41 -0.28 -13.72
CA ILE A 111 -3.83 -0.13 -14.08
C ILE A 111 -4.47 0.83 -13.09
N ALA A 112 -5.29 1.76 -13.59
CA ALA A 112 -6.05 2.67 -12.75
C ALA A 112 -7.16 1.93 -11.99
N GLU A 113 -7.40 2.30 -10.74
CA GLU A 113 -8.49 1.72 -9.93
C GLU A 113 -9.87 1.91 -10.59
N ALA A 114 -10.05 3.00 -11.33
CA ALA A 114 -11.31 3.29 -12.03
C ALA A 114 -11.64 2.27 -13.13
N ASP A 115 -10.67 1.51 -13.65
CA ASP A 115 -10.87 0.59 -14.78
C ASP A 115 -11.07 -0.87 -14.35
N VAL A 116 -11.08 -1.12 -13.04
CA VAL A 116 -11.18 -2.48 -12.49
C VAL A 116 -12.46 -2.66 -11.68
N ASN A 117 -12.92 -3.91 -11.62
CA ASN A 117 -13.92 -4.34 -10.67
C ASN A 117 -13.26 -5.26 -9.64
N PHE A 118 -13.28 -4.86 -8.37
CA PHE A 118 -12.67 -5.64 -7.30
C PHE A 118 -13.49 -6.88 -6.99
N LEU A 119 -12.78 -7.98 -6.76
CA LEU A 119 -13.35 -9.23 -6.27
C LEU A 119 -13.04 -9.39 -4.77
N ALA A 120 -13.68 -10.37 -4.15
CA ALA A 120 -13.35 -10.74 -2.78
C ALA A 120 -11.85 -11.14 -2.69
N PRO A 121 -11.17 -10.87 -1.56
CA PRO A 121 -9.76 -11.25 -1.41
C PRO A 121 -9.52 -12.75 -1.55
N ILE A 122 -10.51 -13.58 -1.21
CA ILE A 122 -10.49 -15.03 -1.37
C ILE A 122 -11.89 -15.46 -1.83
N ASN A 123 -11.99 -15.97 -3.06
CA ASN A 123 -13.28 -16.28 -3.69
C ASN A 123 -13.81 -17.69 -3.36
N ARG A 124 -12.95 -18.63 -2.95
CA ARG A 124 -13.29 -20.04 -2.66
C ARG A 124 -12.42 -20.61 -1.53
N MET A 125 -13.02 -21.36 -0.61
CA MET A 125 -12.39 -21.91 0.60
C MET A 125 -11.93 -23.38 0.45
N ASP A 126 -12.19 -23.98 -0.71
CA ASP A 126 -12.06 -25.42 -1.03
C ASP A 126 -10.62 -25.89 -1.28
#